data_AF-A0A0M3HH70-F1
#
_entry.id   AF-A0A0M3HH70-F1
#
_cell.length_a   1.000
_cell.length_b   1.000
_cell.length_c   1.000
_cell.angle_alpha   90.00
_cell.angle_beta   90.00
_cell.angle_gamma   90.00
#
_symmetry.space_group_name_H-M   'P 1'
#
loop_
_entity.id
_entity.type
_entity.pdbx_description
1 polymer ?
#
loop_
_entity_poly.entity_id
_entity_poly.type
_entity_poly.pdbx_seq_one_letter_code
_entity_poly.pdbx_strand_id
1 'polypeptide(L)'
;MSQLSRGAVARSLLTRLANSKQRCPHHASGSDGPICVAKLNSGKGTTDYAFEMICSTLRFGRGVTAEVGYDMQHLGAKNTLIVTDKRVVNTRAFM
;
A
#
# COMPACT_ATOMS: atom_id res chain seq x y z
N MET A 1 41.75 -34.61 -5.65
CA MET A 1 40.50 -33.82 -5.65
C MET A 1 39.56 -34.45 -4.63
N SER A 2 39.60 -33.99 -3.38
CA SER A 2 38.95 -34.65 -2.24
C SER A 2 37.45 -34.41 -2.24
N GLN A 3 36.67 -35.49 -2.15
CA GLN A 3 35.22 -35.41 -1.96
C GLN A 3 34.92 -34.83 -0.58
N LEU A 4 34.57 -33.55 -0.53
CA LEU A 4 34.06 -32.93 0.69
C LEU A 4 32.74 -33.62 1.05
N SER A 5 32.70 -34.23 2.24
CA SER A 5 31.52 -34.90 2.77
C SER A 5 30.32 -33.95 2.69
N ARG A 6 29.15 -34.50 2.35
CA ARG A 6 27.88 -33.75 2.26
C ARG A 6 27.62 -32.87 3.50
N GLY A 7 28.08 -33.31 4.68
CA GLY A 7 28.01 -32.54 5.92
C GLY A 7 28.91 -31.30 5.95
N ALA A 8 30.09 -31.36 5.32
CA ALA A 8 30.99 -30.21 5.19
C ALA A 8 30.42 -29.15 4.23
N VAL A 9 29.77 -29.59 3.15
CA VAL A 9 29.08 -28.69 2.20
C VAL A 9 27.88 -28.01 2.85
N ALA A 10 27.05 -28.78 3.59
CA ALA A 10 25.90 -28.24 4.30
C ALA A 10 26.32 -27.24 5.39
N ARG A 11 27.38 -27.54 6.16
CA ARG A 11 27.95 -26.59 7.13
C ARG A 11 28.47 -25.32 6.47
N SER A 12 29.18 -25.44 5.34
CA SER A 12 29.66 -24.28 4.59
C SER A 12 28.52 -23.38 4.12
N LEU A 13 27.45 -23.97 3.57
CA LEU A 13 26.27 -23.24 3.12
C LEU A 13 25.58 -22.52 4.29
N LEU A 14 25.35 -23.22 5.41
CA LEU A 14 24.70 -22.65 6.59
C LEU A 14 25.53 -21.53 7.21
N THR A 15 26.85 -21.65 7.26
CA THR A 15 27.75 -20.58 7.71
C THR A 15 27.67 -19.35 6.79
N ARG A 16 27.52 -19.53 5.48
CA ARG A 16 27.36 -18.42 4.52
C ARG A 16 26.00 -17.74 4.62
N LEU A 17 24.93 -18.51 4.84
CA LEU A 17 23.59 -17.97 5.12
C LEU A 17 23.56 -17.20 6.46
N ALA A 18 24.16 -17.75 7.51
CA ALA A 18 24.22 -17.12 8.83
C ALA A 18 25.04 -15.81 8.84
N ASN A 19 26.11 -15.75 8.05
CA ASN A 19 26.94 -14.54 7.92
C ASN A 19 26.46 -13.56 6.84
N SER A 20 25.51 -13.95 6.00
CA SER A 20 24.87 -13.02 5.07
C SER A 20 23.95 -12.10 5.86
N LYS A 21 24.22 -10.79 5.81
CA LYS A 21 23.30 -9.78 6.33
C LYS A 21 22.08 -9.77 5.42
N GLN A 22 21.08 -10.59 5.78
CA GLN A 22 19.80 -10.71 5.09
C GLN A 22 19.08 -9.35 5.12
N ARG A 23 19.34 -8.54 4.09
CA ARG A 23 18.56 -7.33 3.81
C ARG A 23 17.40 -7.76 2.95
N CYS A 24 16.23 -7.43 3.43
CA CYS A 24 14.98 -7.62 2.72
C CYS A 24 14.92 -6.74 1.47
N PRO A 25 14.26 -7.17 0.40
CA PRO A 25 14.00 -6.43 -0.85
C PRO A 25 13.41 -5.06 -0.65
N HIS A 26 12.68 -4.84 0.44
CA HIS A 26 12.12 -3.54 0.79
C HIS A 26 13.22 -2.52 1.19
N HIS A 27 14.46 -2.97 1.39
CA HIS A 27 15.63 -2.15 1.68
C HIS A 27 16.83 -2.48 0.78
N ALA A 28 16.59 -3.12 -0.37
CA ALA A 28 17.61 -3.30 -1.40
C ALA A 28 17.53 -2.14 -2.40
N SER A 29 18.10 -1.00 -2.02
CA SER A 29 18.45 0.02 -3.02
C SER A 29 19.59 -0.53 -3.88
N GLY A 30 19.27 -0.98 -5.10
CA GLY A 30 20.28 -1.23 -6.14
C GLY A 30 20.81 -2.68 -6.24
N SER A 31 20.26 -3.40 -7.22
CA SER A 31 20.99 -4.04 -8.33
C SER A 31 21.96 -5.22 -8.18
N ASP A 32 22.20 -5.90 -7.06
CA ASP A 32 23.17 -7.03 -7.06
C ASP A 32 22.72 -8.33 -6.34
N GLY A 33 21.71 -9.02 -6.87
CA GLY A 33 21.43 -10.42 -6.48
C GLY A 33 20.17 -11.05 -7.12
N PRO A 34 20.14 -12.37 -7.36
CA PRO A 34 19.10 -13.02 -8.17
C PRO A 34 17.77 -13.31 -7.46
N ILE A 35 17.66 -13.13 -6.13
CA ILE A 35 16.43 -13.46 -5.38
C ILE A 35 16.15 -12.40 -4.31
N CYS A 36 14.95 -11.83 -4.37
CA CYS A 36 14.45 -10.82 -3.45
C CYS A 36 13.21 -11.35 -2.68
N VAL A 37 13.29 -11.55 -1.35
CA VAL A 37 12.16 -11.95 -0.47
C VAL A 37 11.75 -10.88 0.56
N ALA A 38 10.61 -10.21 0.36
CA ALA A 38 10.11 -9.10 1.18
C ALA A 38 9.97 -9.50 2.68
N LYS A 39 10.54 -8.71 3.60
CA LYS A 39 10.39 -8.91 5.05
C LYS A 39 9.14 -8.19 5.54
N LEU A 40 8.21 -8.94 6.10
CA LEU A 40 7.10 -8.39 6.86
C LEU A 40 7.60 -7.97 8.24
N ASN A 41 7.28 -6.74 8.64
CA ASN A 41 7.83 -6.09 9.82
C ASN A 41 7.08 -6.60 11.07
N SER A 42 7.73 -7.41 11.93
CA SER A 42 7.18 -7.81 13.24
C SER A 42 7.41 -6.72 14.30
N GLY A 43 7.07 -5.48 13.97
CA GLY A 43 7.18 -4.34 14.88
C GLY A 43 5.93 -4.25 15.75
N LYS A 44 6.13 -4.12 17.07
CA LYS A 44 5.14 -3.54 17.98
C LYS A 44 4.99 -2.07 17.59
N GLY A 45 4.22 -1.78 16.55
CA GLY A 45 4.12 -0.47 15.92
C GLY A 45 2.85 -0.39 15.09
N THR A 46 2.13 0.70 15.30
CA THR A 46 1.13 1.32 14.42
C THR A 46 0.43 0.39 13.43
N THR A 47 -0.86 0.13 13.69
CA THR A 47 -1.80 -0.52 12.77
C THR A 47 -1.47 -0.26 11.29
N ASP A 48 -1.14 -1.32 10.56
CA ASP A 48 -1.00 -1.29 9.10
C ASP A 48 -2.40 -1.07 8.51
N TYR A 49 -2.68 0.18 8.10
CA TYR A 49 -3.91 0.51 7.37
C TYR A 49 -3.62 0.58 5.88
N ALA A 50 -4.25 -0.30 5.12
CA ALA A 50 -4.34 -0.20 3.67
C ALA A 50 -5.81 -0.11 3.29
N PHE A 51 -6.18 0.89 2.49
CA PHE A 51 -7.49 1.01 1.86
C PHE A 51 -7.31 0.96 0.35
N GLU A 52 -8.06 0.08 -0.30
CA GLU A 52 -8.15 0.02 -1.76
C GLU A 52 -9.49 0.62 -2.18
N MET A 53 -9.43 1.53 -3.15
CA MET A 53 -10.62 2.20 -3.69
C MET A 53 -10.54 2.19 -5.20
N ILE A 54 -11.52 1.57 -5.84
CA ILE A 54 -11.69 1.61 -7.30
C ILE A 54 -12.73 2.69 -7.59
N CYS A 55 -12.27 3.90 -7.89
CA CYS A 55 -13.13 5.04 -8.22
C CYS A 55 -12.50 5.84 -9.36
N SER A 56 -13.33 6.47 -10.20
CA SER A 56 -12.86 7.36 -11.27
C SER A 56 -12.28 8.67 -10.72
N THR A 57 -12.76 9.14 -9.56
CA THR A 57 -12.27 10.34 -8.88
C THR A 57 -12.37 10.18 -7.35
N LEU A 58 -11.37 10.66 -6.62
CA LEU A 58 -11.39 10.75 -5.15
C LEU A 58 -10.91 12.13 -4.73
N ARG A 59 -11.76 12.88 -4.02
CA ARG A 59 -11.43 14.19 -3.45
C ARG A 59 -11.63 14.13 -1.94
N PHE A 60 -10.63 14.58 -1.20
CA PHE A 60 -10.67 14.62 0.27
C PHE A 60 -10.14 15.94 0.78
N GLY A 61 -10.83 16.51 1.77
CA GLY A 61 -10.46 17.78 2.37
C GLY A 61 -11.67 18.50 2.94
N ARG A 62 -11.41 19.53 3.73
CA ARG A 62 -12.47 20.41 4.23
C ARG A 62 -13.05 21.21 3.06
N GLY A 63 -14.37 21.12 2.85
CA GLY A 63 -15.08 21.92 1.85
C GLY A 63 -15.26 21.24 0.50
N VAL A 64 -14.75 20.03 0.28
CA VAL A 64 -14.86 19.32 -1.02
C VAL A 64 -16.29 19.11 -1.50
N THR A 65 -17.27 19.04 -0.59
CA THR A 65 -18.69 18.93 -0.98
C THR A 65 -19.19 20.16 -1.74
N ALA A 66 -18.61 21.34 -1.53
CA ALA A 66 -18.95 22.55 -2.28
C ALA A 66 -18.47 22.49 -3.75
N GLU A 67 -17.50 21.63 -4.06
CA GLU A 67 -16.93 21.48 -5.41
C GLU A 67 -17.76 20.54 -6.30
N VAL A 68 -18.62 19.68 -5.72
CA VAL A 68 -19.40 18.67 -6.45
C VAL A 68 -20.24 19.27 -7.58
N GLY A 69 -20.76 20.49 -7.39
CA GLY A 69 -21.52 21.18 -8.43
C GLY A 69 -20.69 21.43 -9.70
N TYR A 70 -19.40 21.74 -9.53
CA TYR A 70 -18.48 21.97 -10.64
C TYR A 70 -18.17 20.67 -11.39
N ASP A 71 -18.08 19.55 -10.68
CA ASP A 71 -17.93 18.23 -11.29
C ASP A 71 -19.16 17.87 -12.14
N MET A 72 -20.38 18.18 -11.66
CA MET A 72 -21.61 17.97 -12.45
C MET A 72 -21.65 18.83 -13.72
N GLN A 73 -21.19 20.08 -13.61
CA GLN A 73 -21.08 20.98 -14.76
C GLN A 73 -20.06 20.47 -15.78
N HIS A 74 -18.90 20.00 -15.32
CA HIS A 74 -17.86 19.42 -16.18
C HIS A 74 -18.33 18.14 -16.88
N LEU A 75 -19.15 17.33 -16.21
CA LEU A 75 -19.81 16.16 -16.80
C LEU A 75 -20.93 16.53 -17.78
N GLY A 76 -21.31 17.81 -17.90
CA GLY A 76 -22.43 18.26 -18.73
C GLY A 76 -23.80 17.78 -18.23
N ALA A 77 -23.91 17.39 -16.95
CA ALA A 77 -25.14 16.89 -16.38
C ALA A 77 -26.17 18.02 -16.23
N LYS A 78 -27.36 17.83 -16.82
CA LYS A 78 -28.47 18.80 -16.76
C LYS A 78 -29.51 18.45 -15.70
N ASN A 79 -29.61 17.16 -15.37
CA ASN A 79 -30.61 16.62 -14.47
C ASN A 79 -29.90 15.71 -13.47
N THR A 80 -29.63 16.23 -12.27
CA THR A 80 -28.90 15.50 -11.23
C THR A 80 -29.84 15.22 -10.06
N LEU A 81 -29.91 13.95 -9.64
CA LEU A 81 -30.64 13.54 -8.45
C LEU A 81 -29.69 13.47 -7.26
N ILE A 82 -30.01 14.20 -6.19
CA ILE A 82 -29.33 14.09 -4.91
C ILE A 82 -30.13 13.14 -4.03
N VAL A 83 -29.51 12.04 -3.62
CA VAL A 83 -30.08 11.09 -2.68
C VAL A 83 -29.31 11.20 -1.37
N THR A 84 -30.02 11.51 -0.29
CA THR A 84 -29.45 11.63 1.06
C THR A 84 -30.49 11.23 2.09
N ASP A 85 -30.06 10.95 3.32
CA ASP A 85 -30.98 10.65 4.41
C ASP A 85 -31.53 11.93 5.09
N LYS A 86 -32.61 11.77 5.85
CA LYS A 86 -33.34 12.87 6.50
C LYS A 86 -32.53 13.62 7.57
N ARG A 87 -31.48 13.01 8.13
CA ARG A 87 -30.60 13.63 9.13
C ARG A 87 -29.46 14.38 8.44
N VAL A 88 -28.90 13.83 7.37
CA VAL A 88 -27.77 14.44 6.65
C VAL A 88 -28.17 15.66 5.82
N VAL A 89 -29.41 15.72 5.31
CA VAL A 89 -29.90 16.89 4.53
C VAL A 89 -29.79 18.22 5.29
N ASN A 90 -29.84 18.21 6.62
CA ASN A 90 -29.78 19.42 7.45
C ASN A 90 -28.35 19.75 7.94
N THR A 91 -27.34 19.10 7.38
CA THR A 91 -25.94 19.35 7.74
C THR A 91 -25.33 20.47 6.89
N ARG A 92 -24.20 21.00 7.36
CA ARG A 92 -23.42 22.03 6.66
C ARG A 92 -22.92 21.63 5.26
N ALA A 93 -23.05 20.35 4.90
CA ALA A 93 -22.73 19.88 3.55
C ALA A 93 -23.77 20.33 2.51
N PHE A 94 -24.99 20.66 2.94
CA PHE A 94 -26.14 20.97 2.08
C PHE A 94 -26.75 22.37 2.32
N MET A 95 -26.15 23.17 3.22
CA MET A 95 -26.57 24.54 3.59
C MET A 95 -25.45 25.52 3.32
#